data_AF-A0A8S0R1D5-F1
#
_entry.id   AF-A0A8S0R1D5-F1
#
_cell.length_a   1.000
_cell.length_b   1.000
_cell.length_c   1.000
_cell.angle_alpha   90.00
_cell.angle_beta   90.00
_cell.angle_gamma   90.00
#
_symmetry.space_group_name_H-M   'P 1'
#
loop_
_entity.id
_entity.type
_entity.pdbx_description
1 polymer ?
#
loop_
_entity_poly.entity_id
_entity_poly.type
_entity_poly.pdbx_seq_one_letter_code
_entity_poly.pdbx_strand_id
1 'polypeptide(L)'
;MNNNTAGPSSKSRAGASQPSESSFKRKRGMFQKDLQHMMYGFGDNQNPLPETVALVEDIVVEYVTDLVHKAQDTASKRGKLLTEDFLFLIRKVQICGICLRHIKL
;
A
#
# COMPACT_ATOMS: atom_id res chain seq x y z
N MET A 1 20.46 -30.92 -48.18
CA MET A 1 19.38 -31.79 -47.68
C MET A 1 18.75 -31.16 -46.45
N ASN A 2 17.44 -30.93 -46.52
CA ASN A 2 16.55 -30.51 -45.43
C ASN A 2 16.20 -31.70 -44.53
N ASN A 3 16.14 -31.52 -43.20
CA ASN A 3 14.99 -31.99 -42.43
C ASN A 3 14.95 -31.50 -40.96
N ASN A 4 13.76 -31.03 -40.58
CA ASN A 4 13.27 -30.76 -39.22
C ASN A 4 13.12 -32.03 -38.37
N THR A 5 13.16 -31.90 -37.03
CA THR A 5 12.09 -32.37 -36.10
C THR A 5 12.33 -31.95 -34.63
N ALA A 6 11.27 -31.41 -33.99
CA ALA A 6 10.77 -31.44 -32.59
C ALA A 6 11.74 -31.74 -31.41
N GLY A 7 11.67 -31.16 -30.20
CA GLY A 7 10.71 -30.34 -29.45
C GLY A 7 11.28 -30.14 -28.00
N PRO A 8 10.64 -29.35 -27.11
CA PRO A 8 11.30 -28.85 -25.89
C PRO A 8 11.10 -29.77 -24.67
N SER A 9 12.17 -30.09 -23.93
CA SER A 9 12.07 -30.72 -22.61
C SER A 9 11.92 -29.68 -21.51
N SER A 10 10.75 -29.69 -20.89
CA SER A 10 10.33 -28.96 -19.71
C SER A 10 11.20 -29.28 -18.50
N LYS A 11 12.02 -28.31 -18.06
CA LYS A 11 12.70 -28.35 -16.76
C LYS A 11 11.87 -27.52 -15.78
N SER A 12 10.99 -28.19 -15.03
CA SER A 12 10.25 -27.60 -13.92
C SER A 12 11.21 -27.18 -12.81
N ARG A 13 11.56 -25.90 -12.76
CA ARG A 13 12.32 -25.31 -11.66
C ARG A 13 11.31 -24.85 -10.62
N ALA A 14 11.27 -25.54 -9.48
CA ALA A 14 10.53 -25.15 -8.30
C ALA A 14 10.95 -23.72 -7.91
N GLY A 15 10.04 -22.76 -8.11
CA GLY A 15 10.18 -21.41 -7.63
C GLY A 15 9.85 -21.40 -6.15
N ALA A 16 10.89 -21.47 -5.31
CA ALA A 16 10.79 -21.07 -3.93
C ALA A 16 10.28 -19.62 -3.90
N SER A 17 9.15 -19.40 -3.24
CA SER A 17 8.61 -18.08 -2.92
C SER A 17 9.61 -17.37 -2.02
N GLN A 18 10.60 -16.69 -2.60
CA GLN A 18 11.36 -15.70 -1.88
C GLN A 18 10.37 -14.62 -1.45
N PRO A 19 10.26 -14.30 -0.15
CA PRO A 19 9.68 -13.03 0.23
C PRO A 19 10.56 -11.99 -0.46
N SER A 20 9.97 -11.22 -1.36
CA SER A 20 10.61 -10.01 -1.84
C SER A 20 10.78 -9.13 -0.61
N GLU A 21 11.93 -9.21 0.02
CA GLU A 21 12.62 -8.09 0.66
C GLU A 21 12.86 -7.05 -0.45
N SER A 22 11.79 -6.53 -1.04
CA SER A 22 11.75 -5.14 -1.42
C SER A 22 11.73 -4.40 -0.09
N SER A 23 12.88 -4.41 0.58
CA SER A 23 13.34 -3.24 1.28
C SER A 23 13.26 -2.15 0.22
N PHE A 24 12.08 -1.53 0.11
CA PHE A 24 11.97 -0.17 -0.32
C PHE A 24 13.12 0.45 0.45
N LYS A 25 14.21 0.80 -0.25
CA LYS A 25 15.21 1.71 0.30
C LYS A 25 14.41 2.99 0.51
N ARG A 26 13.65 2.99 1.60
CA ARG A 26 12.58 3.90 1.93
C ARG A 26 13.36 5.17 2.00
N LYS A 27 13.16 6.05 1.00
CA LYS A 27 13.74 7.37 1.02
C LYS A 27 13.08 8.03 2.22
N ARG A 28 13.66 7.81 3.41
CA ARG A 28 13.14 8.26 4.68
C ARG A 28 12.96 9.76 4.58
N GLY A 29 11.85 10.27 5.09
CA GLY A 29 11.53 11.68 5.00
C GLY A 29 10.95 12.11 3.65
N MET A 30 10.33 11.21 2.88
CA MET A 30 9.61 11.62 1.67
C MET A 30 8.38 12.44 2.01
N PHE A 31 7.73 12.13 3.14
CA PHE A 31 6.52 12.80 3.60
C PHE A 31 6.74 13.74 4.80
N GLN A 32 7.98 13.93 5.26
CA GLN A 32 8.25 14.67 6.50
C GLN A 32 7.67 16.09 6.51
N LYS A 33 7.80 16.84 5.40
CA LYS A 33 7.25 18.20 5.32
C LYS A 33 5.72 18.20 5.35
N ASP A 34 5.10 17.34 4.57
CA ASP A 34 3.64 17.29 4.48
C ASP A 34 3.02 16.77 5.77
N LEU A 35 3.66 15.79 6.42
CA LEU A 35 3.24 15.26 7.73
C LEU A 35 3.31 16.33 8.80
N GLN A 36 4.34 17.18 8.84
CA GLN A 36 4.39 18.30 9.80
C GLN A 36 3.19 19.25 9.64
N HIS A 37 2.85 19.63 8.39
CA HIS A 37 1.70 20.50 8.13
C HIS A 37 0.38 19.80 8.49
N MET A 38 0.24 18.51 8.19
CA MET A 38 -0.94 17.74 8.57
C MET A 38 -1.08 17.61 10.09
N MET A 39 -0.01 17.27 10.80
CA MET A 39 0.02 17.17 12.26
C MET A 39 -0.43 18.49 12.90
N TYR A 40 0.11 19.63 12.43
CA TYR A 40 -0.35 20.95 12.86
C TYR A 40 -1.83 21.20 12.51
N GLY A 41 -2.27 20.82 11.31
CA GLY A 41 -3.68 20.91 10.89
C GLY A 41 -4.64 20.08 11.73
N PHE A 42 -4.16 19.02 12.37
CA PHE A 42 -4.90 18.20 13.35
C PHE A 42 -4.77 18.68 14.80
N GLY A 43 -4.05 19.80 15.04
CA GLY A 43 -3.89 20.42 16.36
C GLY A 43 -2.66 19.99 17.14
N ASP A 44 -1.70 19.30 16.51
CA ASP A 44 -0.38 19.02 17.10
C ASP A 44 0.53 20.27 17.07
N ASN A 45 1.73 20.15 17.63
CA ASN A 45 2.73 21.20 17.68
C ASN A 45 3.16 21.65 16.27
N GLN A 46 3.36 22.96 16.09
CA GLN A 46 3.85 23.55 14.84
C GLN A 46 5.24 23.04 14.44
N ASN A 47 6.09 22.69 15.42
CA ASN A 47 7.44 22.17 15.19
C ASN A 47 7.61 20.84 15.94
N PRO A 48 7.00 19.74 15.45
CA PRO A 48 7.07 18.44 16.09
C PRO A 48 8.49 17.87 16.04
N LEU A 49 8.81 16.99 16.99
CA LEU A 49 10.14 16.36 17.03
C LEU A 49 10.35 15.53 15.74
N PRO A 50 11.56 15.54 15.15
CA PRO A 50 11.86 14.75 13.94
C PRO A 50 11.58 13.25 14.11
N GLU A 51 11.79 12.74 15.33
CA GLU A 51 11.50 11.34 15.68
C GLU A 51 10.01 11.04 15.62
N THR A 52 9.16 11.95 16.10
CA THR A 52 7.69 11.81 16.00
C THR A 52 7.25 11.78 14.54
N VAL A 53 7.74 12.70 13.72
CA VAL A 53 7.36 12.74 12.29
C VAL A 53 7.83 11.47 11.57
N ALA A 54 9.03 10.97 11.88
CA ALA A 54 9.54 9.72 11.32
C ALA A 54 8.69 8.50 11.76
N LEU A 55 8.28 8.45 13.03
CA LEU A 55 7.40 7.38 13.52
C LEU A 55 6.03 7.43 12.83
N VAL A 56 5.44 8.62 12.69
CA VAL A 56 4.15 8.78 11.98
C VAL A 56 4.29 8.38 10.51
N GLU A 57 5.40 8.73 9.85
CA GLU A 57 5.69 8.29 8.47
C GLU A 57 5.71 6.75 8.38
N ASP A 58 6.39 6.08 9.31
CA ASP A 58 6.46 4.62 9.35
C ASP A 58 5.06 3.99 9.58
N ILE A 59 4.26 4.53 10.51
CA ILE A 59 2.88 4.06 10.79
C ILE A 59 1.97 4.24 9.56
N VAL A 60 2.04 5.38 8.89
CA VAL A 60 1.20 5.67 7.71
C VAL A 60 1.56 4.73 6.56
N VAL A 61 2.86 4.51 6.31
CA VAL A 61 3.32 3.58 5.26
C VAL A 61 2.86 2.16 5.55
N GLU A 62 2.97 1.71 6.80
CA GLU A 62 2.49 0.40 7.22
C GLU A 62 0.98 0.27 7.02
N TYR A 63 0.19 1.24 7.51
CA TYR A 63 -1.26 1.24 7.35
C TYR A 63 -1.71 1.20 5.89
N VAL A 64 -1.10 2.01 5.01
CA VAL A 64 -1.44 2.02 3.58
C VAL A 64 -1.09 0.69 2.92
N THR A 65 0.06 0.11 3.27
CA THR A 65 0.48 -1.20 2.77
C THR A 65 -0.53 -2.28 3.15
N ASP A 66 -0.93 -2.32 4.42
CA ASP A 66 -1.94 -3.25 4.92
C ASP A 66 -3.32 -3.04 4.28
N LEU A 67 -3.72 -1.79 4.07
CA LEU A 67 -4.97 -1.45 3.41
C LEU A 67 -5.00 -1.99 1.97
N VAL A 68 -3.89 -1.85 1.23
CA VAL A 68 -3.77 -2.36 -0.15
C VAL A 68 -3.83 -3.88 -0.17
N HIS A 69 -3.14 -4.57 0.74
CA HIS A 69 -3.23 -6.04 0.84
C HIS A 69 -4.68 -6.51 1.10
N LYS A 70 -5.38 -5.89 2.06
CA LYS A 70 -6.79 -6.21 2.34
C LYS A 70 -7.69 -5.90 1.13
N ALA A 71 -7.39 -4.84 0.38
CA ALA A 71 -8.15 -4.48 -0.82
C ALA A 71 -7.95 -5.53 -1.92
N GLN A 72 -6.71 -5.99 -2.10
CA GLN A 72 -6.38 -7.07 -3.02
C GLN A 72 -7.05 -8.40 -2.64
N ASP A 73 -7.10 -8.77 -1.36
CA ASP A 73 -7.82 -9.97 -0.89
C ASP A 73 -9.32 -9.88 -1.22
N THR A 74 -9.91 -8.70 -1.05
CA THR A 74 -11.31 -8.44 -1.40
C THR A 74 -11.51 -8.54 -2.91
N ALA A 75 -10.61 -7.95 -3.70
CA ALA A 75 -10.64 -7.95 -5.16
C ALA A 75 -10.34 -9.31 -5.78
N SER A 76 -9.65 -10.21 -5.08
CA SER A 76 -9.20 -11.51 -5.59
C SER A 76 -10.35 -12.37 -6.12
N LYS A 77 -11.56 -12.21 -5.55
CA LYS A 77 -12.77 -12.89 -6.03
C LYS A 77 -13.19 -12.45 -7.44
N ARG A 78 -12.89 -11.21 -7.81
CA ARG A 78 -13.19 -10.61 -9.11
C ARG A 78 -12.01 -10.68 -10.09
N GLY A 79 -10.79 -10.89 -9.58
CA GLY A 79 -9.57 -10.90 -10.38
C GLY A 79 -9.10 -9.51 -10.83
N LYS A 80 -9.71 -8.43 -10.33
CA LYS A 80 -9.34 -7.05 -10.65
C LYS A 80 -9.57 -6.13 -9.46
N LEU A 81 -8.52 -5.41 -9.05
CA LEU A 81 -8.58 -4.36 -8.04
C LEU A 81 -9.28 -3.11 -8.59
N LEU A 82 -10.30 -2.63 -7.90
CA LEU A 82 -11.05 -1.42 -8.24
C LEU A 82 -11.12 -0.48 -7.03
N THR A 83 -11.51 0.77 -7.27
CA THR A 83 -11.66 1.81 -6.23
C THR A 83 -12.69 1.41 -5.16
N GLU A 84 -13.72 0.65 -5.56
CA GLU A 84 -14.77 0.19 -4.65
C GLU A 84 -14.25 -0.73 -3.53
N ASP A 85 -13.15 -1.45 -3.77
CA ASP A 85 -12.55 -2.34 -2.76
C ASP A 85 -11.94 -1.54 -1.61
N PHE A 86 -11.26 -0.43 -1.94
CA PHE A 86 -10.75 0.52 -0.95
C PHE A 86 -11.89 1.19 -0.19
N LEU A 87 -12.93 1.64 -0.91
CA LEU A 87 -14.07 2.31 -0.30
C LEU A 87 -14.83 1.38 0.66
N PHE A 88 -14.94 0.09 0.33
CA PHE A 88 -15.52 -0.92 1.22
C PHE A 88 -14.73 -1.08 2.52
N LEU A 89 -13.39 -1.09 2.46
CA LEU A 89 -12.53 -1.22 3.63
C LEU A 89 -12.56 0.03 4.50
N ILE A 90 -12.45 1.21 3.88
CA ILE A 90 -12.46 2.51 4.59
C ILE A 90 -13.79 2.71 5.32
N ARG A 91 -14.92 2.22 4.77
CA ARG A 91 -16.22 2.27 5.45
C ARG A 91 -16.28 1.50 6.77
N LYS A 92 -15.42 0.49 6.95
CA LYS A 92 -15.34 -0.30 8.19
C LYS A 92 -14.40 0.31 9.21
N VAL A 93 -13.39 1.05 8.76
CA VAL A 93 -12.52 1.83 9.65
C VAL A 93 -13.36 2.99 10.18
N GLN A 94 -13.39 3.15 11.50
CA GLN A 94 -14.25 4.07 12.25
C GLN A 94 -13.87 5.56 12.04
N ILE A 95 -13.62 5.98 10.80
CA ILE A 95 -13.55 7.39 10.42
C ILE A 95 -14.98 7.86 10.22
N CYS A 96 -15.56 8.21 11.37
CA CYS A 96 -16.58 9.23 11.62
C CYS A 96 -17.09 10.00 10.38
N GLY A 97 -18.40 10.23 10.30
CA GLY A 97 -19.17 10.84 9.18
C GLY A 97 -18.74 12.21 8.61
N ILE A 98 -17.51 12.66 8.85
CA ILE A 98 -16.83 13.78 8.22
C ILE A 98 -16.35 13.40 6.80
N CYS A 99 -15.71 12.24 6.61
CA CYS A 99 -15.24 11.81 5.28
C CYS A 99 -16.38 11.39 4.34
N LEU A 100 -17.47 10.83 4.89
CA LEU A 100 -18.61 10.38 4.08
C LEU A 100 -19.39 11.55 3.44
N ARG A 101 -19.30 12.76 4.01
CA ARG A 101 -19.88 13.97 3.42
C ARG A 101 -19.04 14.55 2.28
N HIS A 102 -17.71 14.49 2.37
CA HIS A 102 -16.84 15.05 1.33
C HIS A 102 -16.59 14.12 0.13
N ILE A 103 -16.74 12.81 0.28
CA ILE A 103 -16.63 11.84 -0.83
C ILE A 103 -17.93 11.73 -1.65
N LYS A 104 -19.04 12.32 -1.18
CA LYS A 104 -20.36 12.23 -1.83
C LYS A 104 -20.92 13.58 -2.28
N LEU A 105 -20.08 14.62 -2.38
CA LEU A 105 -20.39 15.87 -3.07
C LEU A 105 -19.85 15.81 -4.50
#